data_AF-A0A2Z3GIY4-F1
#
_entry.id   AF-A0A2Z3GIY4-F1
#
_cell.length_a   1.000
_cell.length_b   1.000
_cell.length_c   1.000
_cell.angle_alpha   90.00
_cell.angle_beta   90.00
_cell.angle_gamma   90.00
#
_symmetry.space_group_name_H-M   'P 1'
#
loop_
_entity.id
_entity.type
_entity.pdbx_description
1 polymer ?
#
loop_
_entity_poly.entity_id
_entity_poly.type
_entity_poly.pdbx_seq_one_letter_code
_entity_poly.pdbx_strand_id
1 'polypeptide(L)'
;MRLLAEEFADHNFKGVLGLRDHLRLVGHAVNEKRVRRLVRLMDHGPGYPKPRLSVPGQGVTPYPYLLRDRPATAPDEVWSTDITLYSWPRASATWLLCSTGTHATC
;
A
#
# COMPACT_ATOMS: atom_id res chain seq x y z
N MET A 1 -14.42 -9.26 16.50
CA MET A 1 -14.11 -8.85 15.11
C MET A 1 -14.22 -7.35 14.91
N ARG A 2 -15.19 -6.66 15.52
CA ARG A 2 -15.39 -5.21 15.37
C ARG A 2 -14.14 -4.35 15.66
N LEU A 3 -13.51 -4.54 16.82
CA LEU A 3 -12.27 -3.85 17.22
C LEU A 3 -11.14 -3.96 16.19
N LEU A 4 -10.95 -5.14 15.58
CA LEU A 4 -9.90 -5.34 14.58
C LEU A 4 -10.24 -4.65 13.25
N ALA A 5 -11.53 -4.61 12.89
CA ALA A 5 -12.01 -3.94 11.68
C ALA A 5 -11.92 -2.42 11.79
N GLU A 6 -12.31 -1.88 12.94
CA GLU A 6 -12.19 -0.46 13.27
C GLU A 6 -10.72 -0.03 13.21
N GLU A 7 -9.83 -0.72 13.92
CA GLU A 7 -8.40 -0.38 13.93
C GLU A 7 -7.74 -0.54 12.55
N PHE A 8 -8.16 -1.54 11.76
CA PHE A 8 -7.67 -1.70 10.39
C PHE A 8 -8.11 -0.54 9.49
N ALA A 9 -9.37 -0.12 9.58
CA ALA A 9 -9.91 0.98 8.80
C ALA A 9 -9.29 2.34 9.17
N ASP A 10 -9.08 2.59 10.46
CA ASP A 10 -8.48 3.84 10.94
C ASP A 10 -6.97 3.89 10.69
N HIS A 11 -6.31 2.73 10.71
CA HIS A 11 -4.85 2.64 10.65
C HIS A 11 -4.34 1.58 9.66
N ASN A 12 -4.75 1.71 8.39
CA ASN A 12 -4.40 0.79 7.29
C ASN A 12 -2.88 0.58 7.08
N PHE A 13 -2.01 1.41 7.66
CA PHE A 13 -0.54 1.30 7.55
C PHE A 13 0.09 0.34 8.55
N LYS A 14 -0.59 -0.06 9.64
CA LYS A 14 0.01 -0.79 10.78
C LYS A 14 0.43 -2.23 10.46
N GLY A 15 -0.03 -2.81 9.34
CA GLY A 15 0.25 -4.19 8.96
C GLY A 15 -0.15 -5.22 10.04
N VAL A 16 0.24 -6.48 9.87
CA VAL A 16 -0.18 -7.56 10.79
C VAL A 16 0.44 -7.42 12.18
N LEU A 17 1.69 -6.96 12.27
CA LEU A 17 2.42 -6.81 13.53
C LEU A 17 1.88 -5.64 14.36
N GLY A 18 1.60 -4.50 13.74
CA GLY A 18 1.02 -3.35 14.45
C GLY A 18 -0.40 -3.64 14.95
N LEU A 19 -1.21 -4.37 14.18
CA LEU A 19 -2.54 -4.82 14.63
C LEU A 19 -2.46 -5.79 15.82
N ARG A 20 -1.46 -6.68 15.83
CA ARG A 20 -1.19 -7.57 16.98
C ARG A 20 -0.85 -6.75 18.22
N ASP A 21 0.00 -5.74 18.08
CA ASP A 21 0.46 -4.94 19.22
C ASP A 21 -0.67 -4.04 19.76
N HIS A 22 -1.51 -3.49 18.88
CA HIS A 22 -2.74 -2.81 19.29
C HIS A 22 -3.67 -3.75 20.07
N LEU A 23 -3.92 -4.97 19.58
CA LEU A 23 -4.76 -5.94 20.29
C LEU A 23 -4.18 -6.31 21.66
N ARG A 24 -2.86 -6.37 21.80
CA ARG A 24 -2.19 -6.62 23.09
C ARG A 24 -2.35 -5.45 24.05
N LEU A 25 -2.27 -4.20 23.56
CA LEU A 25 -2.52 -3.00 24.35
C LEU A 25 -3.96 -2.95 24.89
N VAL A 26 -4.93 -3.43 24.10
CA VAL A 26 -6.35 -3.54 24.50
C VAL A 26 -6.59 -4.74 25.44
N GLY A 27 -5.56 -5.52 25.78
CA GLY A 27 -5.65 -6.63 26.73
C GLY A 27 -5.93 -8.00 26.11
N HIS A 28 -5.86 -8.13 24.78
CA HIS A 28 -5.99 -9.40 24.11
C HIS A 28 -4.62 -10.02 23.79
N ALA A 29 -4.31 -11.16 24.42
CA ALA A 29 -3.10 -11.93 24.11
C ALA A 29 -3.29 -12.73 22.81
N VAL A 30 -3.01 -12.10 21.68
CA VAL A 30 -3.20 -12.69 20.33
C VAL A 30 -1.86 -12.94 19.64
N ASN A 31 -1.75 -14.07 18.94
CA ASN A 31 -0.61 -14.39 18.10
C ASN A 31 -0.80 -13.79 16.69
N GLU A 32 0.29 -13.37 16.05
CA GLU A 32 0.36 -12.89 14.66
C GLU A 32 -0.35 -13.83 13.68
N LYS A 33 -0.18 -15.16 13.84
CA LYS A 33 -0.85 -16.15 12.98
C LYS A 33 -2.37 -16.01 13.02
N ARG A 34 -2.92 -15.70 14.19
CA ARG A 34 -4.36 -15.51 14.38
C ARG A 34 -4.80 -14.18 13.78
N VAL A 35 -4.06 -13.10 14.00
CA VAL A 35 -4.34 -11.79 13.38
C VAL A 35 -4.35 -11.89 11.85
N ARG A 36 -3.34 -12.53 11.25
CA ARG A 36 -3.26 -12.76 9.79
C ARG A 36 -4.47 -13.53 9.27
N ARG A 37 -4.92 -14.56 9.99
CA ARG A 37 -6.14 -15.31 9.61
C ARG A 37 -7.38 -14.42 9.68
N LEU A 38 -7.52 -13.60 10.72
CA LEU A 38 -8.69 -12.73 10.90
C LEU A 38 -8.74 -11.64 9.81
N VAL A 39 -7.62 -11.00 9.50
CA VAL A 39 -7.53 -10.00 8.41
C VAL A 39 -7.90 -10.62 7.05
N ARG A 40 -7.47 -11.86 6.78
CA ARG A 40 -7.87 -12.59 5.56
C ARG A 40 -9.37 -12.92 5.53
N LEU A 41 -9.94 -13.30 6.67
CA LEU A 41 -11.38 -13.60 6.77
C LEU A 41 -12.26 -12.35 6.65
N MET A 42 -11.71 -11.18 6.98
CA MET A 42 -12.39 -9.89 6.83
C MET A 42 -12.40 -9.40 5.37
N ASP A 43 -11.88 -10.20 4.43
CA ASP A 43 -11.81 -9.91 3.00
C ASP A 43 -11.21 -8.55 2.65
N HIS A 44 -10.29 -8.07 3.50
CA HIS A 44 -9.46 -6.90 3.20
C HIS A 44 -8.28 -7.27 2.29
N GLY A 45 -8.52 -8.16 1.32
CA GLY A 45 -7.65 -8.27 0.17
C GLY A 45 -7.64 -6.93 -0.58
N PRO A 46 -6.60 -6.64 -1.36
CA PRO A 46 -6.61 -5.46 -2.22
C PRO A 46 -7.89 -5.44 -3.06
N GLY A 47 -8.77 -4.47 -2.79
CA GLY A 47 -10.03 -4.25 -3.52
C GLY A 47 -9.82 -3.66 -4.92
N TYR A 48 -8.62 -3.79 -5.48
CA TYR A 48 -8.34 -3.46 -6.86
C TYR A 48 -8.25 -4.76 -7.66
N PRO A 49 -8.88 -4.83 -8.86
CA PRO A 49 -8.60 -5.93 -9.77
C PRO A 49 -7.09 -5.95 -10.00
N LYS A 50 -6.45 -7.09 -9.75
CA LYS A 50 -5.02 -7.24 -9.97
C LYS A 50 -4.75 -6.91 -11.44
N PRO A 51 -4.16 -5.75 -11.79
CA PRO A 51 -4.10 -5.35 -13.16
C PRO A 51 -3.14 -6.32 -13.86
N ARG A 52 -3.49 -6.76 -15.07
CA ARG A 52 -2.52 -7.40 -15.96
C ARG A 52 -1.57 -6.31 -16.46
N LEU A 53 -0.68 -5.83 -15.59
CA LEU A 53 0.27 -4.74 -15.87
C LEU A 53 1.21 -5.08 -17.04
N SER A 54 1.37 -6.36 -17.36
CA SER A 54 2.14 -6.85 -18.51
C SER A 54 1.36 -6.87 -19.83
N VAL A 55 0.05 -6.68 -19.82
CA VAL A 55 -0.79 -6.70 -21.02
C VAL A 55 -1.21 -5.27 -21.33
N PRO A 56 -0.68 -4.65 -22.40
CA PRO A 56 -1.13 -3.33 -22.82
C PRO A 56 -2.62 -3.37 -23.17
N GLY A 57 -3.39 -2.39 -22.68
CA GLY A 57 -4.76 -2.18 -23.16
C GLY A 57 -4.77 -1.78 -24.63
N GLN A 58 -5.86 -2.07 -25.35
CA GLN A 58 -6.03 -1.62 -26.73
C GLN A 58 -5.98 -0.08 -26.78
N GLY A 59 -5.10 0.46 -27.62
CA GLY A 59 -4.91 1.90 -27.80
C GLY A 59 -3.89 2.57 -26.86
N VAL A 60 -3.17 1.81 -26.02
CA VAL A 60 -2.10 2.37 -25.18
C VAL A 60 -0.79 2.43 -25.95
N THR A 61 -0.28 3.63 -26.19
CA THR A 61 1.08 3.83 -26.72
C THR A 61 2.09 3.38 -25.66
N PRO A 62 2.98 2.41 -25.95
CA PRO A 62 4.02 2.02 -25.01
C PRO A 62 5.00 3.19 -24.85
N TYR A 63 5.06 3.76 -23.65
CA TYR A 63 6.11 4.73 -23.31
C TYR A 63 7.39 3.97 -22.97
N PRO A 64 8.49 4.16 -23.72
CA PRO A 64 9.76 3.57 -23.38
C PRO A 64 10.22 4.11 -22.02
N TYR A 65 10.83 3.25 -21.21
CA TYR A 65 11.40 3.65 -19.93
C TYR A 65 12.52 4.67 -20.18
N LEU A 66 12.25 5.94 -19.90
CA LEU A 66 13.11 7.08 -20.27
C LEU A 66 14.46 7.07 -19.54
N LEU A 67 14.62 6.26 -18.50
CA LEU A 67 15.87 6.09 -17.76
C LEU A 67 16.68 4.86 -18.22
N ARG A 68 16.24 4.12 -19.26
CA ARG A 68 16.90 2.87 -19.69
C ARG A 68 18.36 3.08 -20.14
N ASP A 69 18.65 4.19 -20.78
CA ASP A 69 19.97 4.50 -21.35
C ASP A 69 20.63 5.72 -20.70
N ARG A 70 20.14 6.15 -19.52
CA ARG A 70 20.68 7.30 -18.79
C ARG A 70 21.59 6.84 -17.63
N PRO A 71 22.91 7.09 -17.69
CA PRO A 71 23.78 6.87 -16.54
C PRO A 71 23.49 7.91 -15.45
N ALA A 72 23.37 7.48 -14.20
CA ALA A 72 23.33 8.38 -13.04
C ALA A 72 24.78 8.73 -12.66
N THR A 73 25.17 9.97 -12.94
CA THR A 73 26.56 10.45 -12.80
C THR A 73 26.80 11.26 -11.53
N ALA A 74 25.74 11.73 -10.88
CA ALA A 74 25.81 12.49 -9.64
C ALA A 74 24.77 12.00 -8.61
N PRO A 75 25.01 12.23 -7.30
CA PRO A 75 23.98 12.11 -6.27
C PRO A 75 22.76 12.98 -6.63
N ASP A 76 21.56 12.54 -6.23
CA ASP A 76 20.28 13.24 -6.46
C ASP A 76 19.86 13.43 -7.93
N GLU A 77 20.48 12.73 -8.88
CA GLU A 77 20.11 12.82 -10.31
C GLU A 77 18.84 12.02 -10.66
N VAL A 78 18.56 10.94 -9.92
CA VAL A 78 17.42 10.04 -10.17
C VAL A 78 16.61 9.87 -8.89
N TRP A 79 15.31 10.15 -8.98
CA TRP A 79 14.34 9.99 -7.89
C TRP A 79 13.27 9.00 -8.31
N SER A 80 12.89 8.08 -7.41
CA SER A 80 11.77 7.17 -7.60
C SER A 80 10.65 7.49 -6.60
N THR A 81 9.40 7.39 -7.04
CA THR A 81 8.22 7.50 -6.17
C THR A 81 7.17 6.50 -6.63
N ASP A 82 6.79 5.62 -5.73
CA ASP A 82 5.71 4.67 -5.93
C ASP A 82 4.36 5.30 -5.52
N ILE A 83 3.41 5.36 -6.45
CA ILE A 83 2.05 5.84 -6.16
C ILE A 83 1.17 4.62 -5.91
N THR A 84 0.75 4.43 -4.66
CA THR A 84 -0.23 3.39 -4.32
C THR A 84 -1.63 3.99 -4.39
N LEU A 85 -2.44 3.52 -5.33
CA LEU A 85 -3.85 3.90 -5.42
C LEU A 85 -4.69 3.04 -4.48
N TYR A 86 -5.33 3.68 -3.51
CA TYR A 86 -6.34 3.07 -2.65
C TYR A 86 -7.72 3.58 -3.07
N SER A 87 -8.64 2.67 -3.41
CA SER A 87 -10.01 3.02 -3.78
C SER A 87 -10.92 2.88 -2.57
N TRP A 88 -11.58 3.99 -2.20
CA TRP A 88 -12.59 3.99 -1.15
C TRP A 88 -13.99 4.00 -1.78
N PRO A 89 -14.89 3.06 -1.46
CA PRO A 89 -16.15 2.91 -2.18
C PRO A 89 -17.19 4.02 -1.93
N ARG A 90 -16.95 4.93 -0.98
CA ARG A 90 -17.88 6.01 -0.62
C ARG A 90 -17.15 7.27 -0.15
N ALA A 91 -16.45 7.95 -1.04
CA ALA A 91 -16.08 9.34 -0.83
C ALA A 91 -15.96 10.01 -2.18
N SER A 92 -16.74 11.08 -2.36
CA SER A 92 -16.54 12.10 -3.38
C SER A 92 -15.05 12.43 -3.51
N ALA A 93 -14.58 12.48 -4.76
CA ALA A 93 -13.20 12.56 -5.19
C ALA A 93 -12.38 13.72 -4.58
N THR A 94 -11.98 13.58 -3.31
CA THR A 94 -10.98 14.45 -2.69
C THR A 94 -9.69 13.66 -2.60
N TRP A 95 -8.83 13.92 -3.58
CA TRP A 95 -7.54 13.31 -3.79
C TRP A 95 -6.55 13.76 -2.73
N LEU A 96 -6.31 12.94 -1.71
CA LEU A 96 -5.19 13.15 -0.78
C LEU A 96 -3.99 12.34 -1.28
N LEU A 97 -3.03 13.05 -1.88
CA LEU A 97 -1.69 12.55 -2.16
C LEU A 97 -0.94 12.44 -0.83
N CYS A 98 -0.67 11.21 -0.36
CA CYS A 98 0.28 10.97 0.73
C CYS A 98 1.64 10.62 0.12
N SER A 99 2.47 11.65 -0.11
CA SER A 99 3.85 11.49 -0.56
C SER A 99 4.77 11.36 0.66
N THR A 100 5.05 10.14 1.10
CA THR A 100 6.17 9.91 2.02
C THR A 100 7.45 9.77 1.20
N GLY A 101 8.12 10.90 0.93
CA GLY A 101 9.45 10.92 0.35
C GLY A 101 10.45 10.27 1.30
N THR A 102 11.02 9.13 0.91
CA THR A 102 12.13 8.51 1.64
C THR A 102 13.42 8.89 0.93
N HIS A 103 14.23 9.76 1.55
CA HIS A 103 15.58 10.07 1.07
C HIS A 103 16.45 8.81 1.18
N ALA A 104 16.89 8.30 0.04
CA ALA A 104 17.96 7.30 -0.03
C ALA A 104 19.29 8.05 -0.14
N THR A 105 19.88 8.42 0.99
CA THR A 105 21.29 8.81 1.07
C THR A 105 22.17 7.58 0.85
N CYS A 106 23.05 7.65 -0.14
CA CYS A 106 24.20 6.75 -0.29
C CYS A 106 25.28 7.05 0.76
#